data_AF-Q74LW5-F1
#
_entry.id   AF-Q74LW5-F1
#
_cell.length_a   1.000
_cell.length_b   1.000
_cell.length_c   1.000
_cell.angle_alpha   90.00
_cell.angle_beta   90.00
_cell.angle_gamma   90.00
#
_symmetry.space_group_name_H-M   'P 1'
#
loop_
_entity.id
_entity.type
_entity.pdbx_description
1 polymer ?
#
loop_
_entity_poly.entity_id
_entity_poly.type
_entity_poly.pdbx_seq_one_letter_code
_entity_poly.pdbx_strand_id
1 'polypeptide(L)'
;MDFKRIEWIFLIVFIGINIFLGIELWQTPTLLSAGSTPTQTDIKSETSADQITIPKVNDKQEDGYYLAAKNDDSWIKKATQQVKGQVENNSSENLISVHLDKPITLSKNKKEALREVMRFKDDSQNVYQGKNYTYLSELSEGDDYIFNQKTKYGEFFAATARLHIIVKDNQIVSYSQSYVDDLNPVRERQNTISSKAAVDSLYTYSELPNNSKVILLKQVYTKLLTVKGNTIYIPTWLAAIENNTSKTVTLKRVNAFTGTIIQNNVTTDDFKE
;
A
#
# COMPACT_ATOMS: atom_id res chain seq x y z
N MET A 1 21.81 6.49 -58.12
CA MET A 1 21.00 6.91 -56.96
C MET A 1 21.95 7.28 -55.84
N ASP A 2 21.92 8.54 -55.40
CA ASP A 2 22.94 9.10 -54.53
C ASP A 2 22.84 8.56 -53.10
N PHE A 3 23.65 7.54 -52.79
CA PHE A 3 23.74 6.93 -51.46
C PHE A 3 24.06 7.96 -50.36
N LYS A 4 24.80 9.03 -50.70
CA LYS A 4 25.06 10.14 -49.78
C LYS A 4 23.83 11.00 -49.46
N ARG A 5 22.86 11.07 -50.37
CA ARG A 5 21.60 11.81 -50.14
C ARG A 5 20.66 11.03 -49.24
N ILE A 6 20.59 9.69 -49.38
CA ILE A 6 19.74 8.85 -48.53
C ILE A 6 20.28 8.79 -47.08
N GLU A 7 21.61 8.76 -46.91
CA GLU A 7 22.27 8.75 -45.59
C GLU A 7 22.02 10.03 -44.79
N TRP A 8 22.09 11.19 -45.46
CA TRP A 8 21.82 12.49 -44.83
C TRP A 8 20.36 12.64 -44.38
N ILE A 9 19.41 12.13 -45.17
CA ILE A 9 17.99 12.14 -44.81
C ILE A 9 17.76 11.27 -43.57
N PHE A 10 18.37 10.09 -43.51
CA PHE A 10 18.24 9.18 -42.37
C PHE A 10 18.79 9.80 -41.08
N LEU A 11 19.92 10.50 -41.15
CA LEU A 11 20.51 11.20 -40.00
C LEU A 11 19.58 12.29 -39.46
N ILE A 12 19.01 13.11 -40.34
CA ILE A 12 18.10 14.21 -39.95
C ILE A 12 16.84 13.65 -39.29
N VAL A 13 16.25 12.61 -39.88
CA VAL A 13 15.05 11.95 -39.32
C VAL A 13 15.36 11.31 -37.97
N PHE A 14 16.52 10.66 -37.83
CA PHE A 14 16.95 10.06 -36.56
C PHE A 14 17.11 11.11 -35.46
N ILE A 15 17.74 12.26 -35.75
CA ILE A 15 17.88 13.36 -34.79
C ILE A 15 16.50 13.93 -34.43
N GLY A 16 15.61 14.13 -35.41
CA GLY A 16 14.26 14.62 -35.17
C GLY A 16 13.45 13.69 -34.23
N ILE A 17 13.54 12.38 -34.44
CA ILE A 17 12.90 11.37 -33.58
C ILE A 17 13.52 11.39 -32.17
N ASN A 18 14.84 11.48 -32.04
CA ASN A 18 15.51 11.51 -30.72
C ASN A 18 15.17 12.79 -29.93
N ILE A 19 15.04 13.95 -30.61
CA ILE A 19 14.59 15.19 -29.97
C ILE A 19 13.13 15.07 -29.54
N PHE A 20 12.27 14.53 -30.40
CA PHE A 20 10.87 14.27 -30.07
C PHE A 20 10.75 13.35 -28.84
N LEU A 21 11.47 12.22 -28.83
CA LEU A 21 11.55 11.32 -27.69
C LEU A 21 12.11 12.00 -26.44
N GLY A 22 13.13 12.86 -26.58
CA GLY A 22 13.70 13.61 -25.45
C GLY A 22 12.70 14.59 -24.83
N ILE A 23 11.90 15.28 -25.66
CA ILE A 23 10.82 16.15 -25.21
C ILE A 23 9.72 15.33 -24.54
N GLU A 24 9.32 14.19 -25.13
CA GLU A 24 8.31 13.28 -24.57
C GLU A 24 8.78 12.61 -23.26
N LEU A 25 10.08 12.40 -23.09
CA LEU A 25 10.65 11.89 -21.84
C LEU A 25 10.71 12.95 -20.73
N TRP A 26 10.94 14.21 -21.09
CA TRP A 26 10.91 15.33 -20.13
C TRP A 26 9.50 15.78 -19.79
N GLN A 27 8.57 15.65 -20.72
CA GLN A 27 7.14 15.76 -20.47
C GLN A 27 6.64 14.42 -19.93
N THR A 28 6.77 14.20 -18.63
CA THR A 28 6.04 13.12 -17.95
C THR A 28 4.59 13.18 -18.44
N PRO A 29 3.97 12.07 -18.90
CA PRO A 29 2.61 12.11 -19.39
C PRO A 29 1.68 12.35 -18.20
N THR A 30 1.47 13.63 -17.88
CA THR A 30 0.24 14.09 -17.27
C THR A 30 -0.82 13.91 -18.35
N LEU A 31 -1.39 12.70 -18.41
CA LEU A 31 -2.70 12.52 -19.00
C LEU A 31 -3.69 13.31 -18.14
N LEU A 32 -3.76 14.61 -18.41
CA LEU A 32 -4.78 15.50 -17.88
C LEU A 32 -5.63 15.94 -19.06
N SER A 33 -6.85 15.45 -19.03
CA SER A 33 -7.98 15.79 -19.89
C SER A 33 -8.06 17.29 -20.14
N ALA A 34 -8.46 17.66 -21.36
CA ALA A 34 -8.95 18.98 -21.68
C ALA A 34 -10.20 19.27 -20.83
N GLY A 35 -9.99 19.96 -19.71
CA GLY A 35 -10.99 20.46 -18.78
C GLY A 35 -10.24 21.30 -17.76
N SER A 36 -10.58 22.58 -17.64
CA SER A 36 -9.95 23.57 -16.76
C SER A 36 -9.55 22.97 -15.41
N THR A 37 -8.26 22.79 -15.18
CA THR A 37 -7.72 22.45 -13.86
C THR A 37 -8.06 23.61 -12.93
N PRO A 38 -8.86 23.41 -11.87
CA PRO A 38 -9.15 24.46 -10.90
C PRO A 38 -7.83 24.97 -10.33
N THR A 39 -7.66 26.29 -10.24
CA THR A 39 -6.46 26.87 -9.65
C THR A 39 -6.35 26.48 -8.18
N GLN A 40 -5.12 26.31 -7.69
CA GLN A 40 -4.80 25.71 -6.39
C GLN A 40 -5.50 26.34 -5.16
N THR A 41 -5.88 27.62 -5.26
CA THR A 41 -6.65 28.35 -4.24
C THR A 41 -8.10 27.86 -4.18
N ASP A 42 -8.65 27.44 -5.32
CA ASP A 42 -10.05 27.06 -5.49
C ASP A 42 -10.34 25.77 -4.71
N ILE A 43 -9.51 24.72 -4.86
CA ILE A 43 -9.73 23.43 -4.17
C ILE A 43 -9.78 23.59 -2.65
N LYS A 44 -8.93 24.45 -2.06
CA LYS A 44 -8.96 24.67 -0.60
C LYS A 44 -10.26 25.37 -0.17
N SER A 45 -10.73 26.35 -0.95
CA SER A 45 -12.01 27.01 -0.67
C SER A 45 -13.20 26.08 -0.91
N GLU A 46 -13.17 25.28 -1.97
CA GLU A 46 -14.22 24.34 -2.37
C GLU A 46 -14.38 23.23 -1.33
N THR A 47 -13.29 22.58 -0.93
CA THR A 47 -13.30 21.58 0.14
C THR A 47 -13.80 22.16 1.46
N SER A 48 -13.47 23.41 1.78
CA SER A 48 -14.01 24.09 2.98
C SER A 48 -15.52 24.33 2.85
N ALA A 49 -16.00 24.73 1.68
CA ALA A 49 -17.42 24.91 1.39
C ALA A 49 -18.21 23.59 1.49
N ASP A 50 -17.60 22.48 1.05
CA ASP A 50 -18.15 21.12 1.15
C ASP A 50 -18.01 20.52 2.56
N GLN A 51 -17.50 21.28 3.53
CA GLN A 51 -17.27 20.84 4.92
C GLN A 51 -16.31 19.64 4.99
N ILE A 52 -15.32 19.59 4.10
CA ILE A 52 -14.28 18.57 4.04
C ILE A 52 -13.04 19.06 4.78
N THR A 53 -12.64 18.33 5.82
CA THR A 53 -11.41 18.64 6.58
C THR A 53 -10.24 17.84 6.03
N ILE A 54 -9.22 18.55 5.52
CA ILE A 54 -8.00 17.97 4.93
C ILE A 54 -6.82 18.08 5.93
N PRO A 55 -5.93 17.07 6.04
CA PRO A 55 -4.74 17.13 6.87
C PRO A 55 -3.73 18.15 6.33
N LYS A 56 -2.67 18.40 7.09
CA LYS A 56 -1.54 19.19 6.57
C LYS A 56 -0.87 18.41 5.45
N VAL A 57 -0.94 18.95 4.24
CA VAL A 57 -0.27 18.42 3.04
C VAL A 57 0.82 19.38 2.56
N ASN A 58 1.70 18.89 1.70
CA ASN A 58 2.78 19.64 1.09
C ASN A 58 3.01 19.20 -0.37
N ASP A 59 3.74 20.04 -1.12
CA ASP A 59 4.07 19.83 -2.54
C ASP A 59 5.35 18.99 -2.76
N LYS A 60 5.99 18.49 -1.70
CA LYS A 60 7.21 17.68 -1.84
C LYS A 60 6.85 16.34 -2.49
N GLN A 61 7.52 16.06 -3.60
CA GLN A 61 7.51 14.75 -4.24
C GLN A 61 8.46 13.80 -3.50
N GLU A 62 8.08 12.53 -3.44
CA GLU A 62 8.95 11.44 -2.98
C GLU A 62 9.33 10.58 -4.18
N ASP A 63 9.86 9.39 -3.93
CA ASP A 63 10.19 8.43 -4.97
C ASP A 63 9.77 7.02 -4.57
N GLY A 64 9.69 6.13 -5.55
CA GLY A 64 9.30 4.74 -5.34
C GLY A 64 9.64 3.85 -6.51
N TYR A 65 9.39 2.56 -6.35
CA TYR A 65 9.67 1.53 -7.35
C TYR A 65 8.40 0.76 -7.72
N TYR A 66 8.37 0.20 -8.93
CA TYR A 66 7.54 -0.97 -9.17
C TYR A 66 8.26 -2.16 -8.57
N LEU A 67 7.62 -2.84 -7.62
CA LEU A 67 8.20 -3.99 -6.95
C LEU A 67 7.49 -5.26 -7.41
N ALA A 68 8.25 -6.32 -7.64
CA ALA A 68 7.71 -7.66 -7.82
C ALA A 68 8.13 -8.54 -6.66
N ALA A 69 7.20 -9.33 -6.16
CA ALA A 69 7.48 -10.47 -5.31
C ALA A 69 6.99 -11.73 -6.01
N LYS A 70 7.75 -12.80 -5.85
CA LYS A 70 7.36 -14.10 -6.37
C LYS A 70 6.25 -14.68 -5.49
N ASN A 71 5.21 -15.20 -6.12
CA ASN A 71 4.17 -15.94 -5.42
C ASN A 71 4.61 -17.39 -5.28
N ASP A 72 5.49 -17.65 -4.32
CA ASP A 72 5.82 -19.01 -3.92
C ASP A 72 5.70 -19.19 -2.40
N ASP A 73 5.59 -20.46 -2.00
CA ASP A 73 5.43 -20.88 -0.61
C ASP A 73 6.78 -21.13 0.08
N SER A 74 7.88 -20.59 -0.46
CA SER A 74 9.22 -20.89 0.07
C SER A 74 9.41 -20.38 1.50
N TRP A 75 8.77 -19.25 1.84
CA TRP A 75 8.79 -18.72 3.21
C TRP A 75 7.95 -19.56 4.17
N ILE A 76 6.86 -20.19 3.73
CA ILE A 76 5.97 -21.02 4.56
C ILE A 76 6.75 -22.18 5.18
N LYS A 77 7.61 -22.84 4.40
CA LYS A 77 8.46 -23.93 4.90
C LYS A 77 9.42 -23.45 5.98
N LYS A 78 10.05 -22.28 5.77
CA LYS A 78 10.95 -21.66 6.76
C LYS A 78 10.18 -21.28 8.04
N ALA A 79 9.01 -20.68 7.89
CA ALA A 79 8.15 -20.27 9.00
C ALA A 79 7.70 -21.48 9.83
N THR A 80 7.17 -22.52 9.17
CA THR A 80 6.67 -23.75 9.83
C THR A 80 7.75 -24.44 10.67
N GLN A 81 9.01 -24.41 10.21
CA GLN A 81 10.14 -24.99 10.96
C GLN A 81 10.62 -24.09 12.11
N GLN A 82 10.36 -22.78 12.02
CA GLN A 82 10.87 -21.78 12.96
C GLN A 82 9.92 -21.56 14.14
N VAL A 83 8.61 -21.49 13.88
CA VAL A 83 7.61 -21.08 14.88
C VAL A 83 7.15 -22.27 15.72
N LYS A 84 6.80 -21.99 16.97
CA LYS A 84 6.23 -22.98 17.89
C LYS A 84 4.70 -22.98 17.78
N GLY A 85 4.11 -24.17 17.78
CA GLY A 85 2.67 -24.36 17.75
C GLY A 85 2.23 -25.30 16.63
N GLN A 86 0.91 -25.45 16.52
CA GLN A 86 0.29 -26.21 15.45
C GLN A 86 0.10 -25.29 14.25
N VAL A 87 0.81 -25.58 13.17
CA VAL A 87 0.82 -24.75 11.96
C VAL A 87 -0.04 -25.42 10.89
N GLU A 88 -1.06 -24.70 10.45
CA GLU A 88 -1.83 -25.00 9.25
C GLU A 88 -1.33 -24.08 8.12
N ASN A 89 -1.12 -24.64 6.93
CA ASN A 89 -0.62 -23.87 5.80
C ASN A 89 -1.60 -23.93 4.62
N ASN A 90 -1.79 -22.78 3.97
CA ASN A 90 -2.49 -22.67 2.70
C ASN A 90 -1.52 -22.09 1.66
N SER A 91 -0.84 -22.98 0.93
CA SER A 91 0.11 -22.58 -0.12
C SER A 91 -0.56 -21.80 -1.26
N SER A 92 -1.85 -22.01 -1.53
CA SER A 92 -2.57 -21.31 -2.60
C SER A 92 -2.81 -19.84 -2.27
N GLU A 93 -3.09 -19.54 -1.01
CA GLU A 93 -3.29 -18.19 -0.47
C GLU A 93 -2.00 -17.56 0.07
N ASN A 94 -0.90 -18.32 0.08
CA ASN A 94 0.38 -17.92 0.65
C ASN A 94 0.25 -17.48 2.13
N LEU A 95 -0.48 -18.28 2.91
CA LEU A 95 -0.90 -18.00 4.28
C LEU A 95 -0.51 -19.15 5.21
N ILE A 96 -0.11 -18.83 6.44
CA ILE A 96 -0.08 -19.79 7.55
C ILE A 96 -1.03 -19.33 8.66
N SER A 97 -1.67 -20.29 9.30
CA SER A 97 -2.43 -20.12 10.53
C SER A 97 -1.77 -20.94 11.63
N VAL A 98 -1.53 -20.33 12.79
CA VAL A 98 -0.83 -20.97 13.89
C VAL A 98 -1.70 -20.94 15.13
N HIS A 99 -1.97 -22.12 15.67
CA HIS A 99 -2.61 -22.32 16.96
C HIS A 99 -1.56 -22.58 18.02
N LEU A 100 -1.58 -21.81 19.11
CA LEU A 100 -0.62 -21.96 20.19
C LEU A 100 -0.97 -23.19 21.04
N ASP A 101 0.00 -24.07 21.27
CA ASP A 101 -0.18 -25.23 22.18
C ASP A 101 -0.49 -24.78 23.61
N LYS A 102 0.03 -23.61 24.00
CA LYS A 102 -0.23 -22.96 25.28
C LYS A 102 -0.56 -21.50 25.01
N PRO A 103 -1.81 -21.06 25.24
CA PRO A 103 -2.18 -19.66 25.11
C PRO A 103 -1.32 -18.76 26.00
N ILE A 104 -1.04 -17.54 25.53
CA ILE A 104 -0.22 -16.57 26.25
C ILE A 104 -1.15 -15.55 26.89
N THR A 105 -1.26 -15.59 28.22
CA THR A 105 -2.06 -14.63 28.99
C THR A 105 -1.46 -13.23 28.88
N LEU A 106 -2.33 -12.29 28.53
CA LEU A 106 -2.08 -10.86 28.46
C LEU A 106 -2.61 -10.16 29.71
N SER A 107 -2.05 -8.98 29.98
CA SER A 107 -2.54 -8.06 30.99
C SER A 107 -3.99 -7.62 30.69
N LYS A 108 -4.76 -7.39 31.74
CA LYS A 108 -6.08 -6.74 31.61
C LYS A 108 -5.97 -5.25 31.27
N ASN A 109 -4.80 -4.65 31.48
CA ASN A 109 -4.55 -3.28 31.07
C ASN A 109 -4.24 -3.22 29.57
N LYS A 110 -5.05 -2.47 28.81
CA LYS A 110 -4.95 -2.40 27.33
C LYS A 110 -3.58 -1.98 26.80
N LYS A 111 -2.90 -1.01 27.44
CA LYS A 111 -1.58 -0.55 26.99
C LYS A 111 -0.53 -1.63 27.18
N GLU A 112 -0.66 -2.39 28.27
CA GLU A 112 0.31 -3.41 28.65
C GLU A 112 0.08 -4.67 27.81
N ALA A 113 -1.18 -5.03 27.56
CA ALA A 113 -1.56 -6.06 26.60
C ALA A 113 -0.98 -5.76 25.22
N LEU A 114 -1.08 -4.52 24.71
CA LEU A 114 -0.50 -4.17 23.42
C LEU A 114 1.03 -4.34 23.41
N ARG A 115 1.73 -3.97 24.49
CA ARG A 115 3.18 -4.19 24.62
C ARG A 115 3.54 -5.67 24.65
N GLU A 116 2.73 -6.50 25.28
CA GLU A 116 2.90 -7.95 25.33
C GLU A 116 2.65 -8.60 23.96
N VAL A 117 1.62 -8.15 23.22
CA VAL A 117 1.38 -8.56 21.83
C VAL A 117 2.56 -8.16 20.94
N MET A 118 3.11 -6.95 21.09
CA MET A 118 4.31 -6.52 20.37
C MET A 118 5.52 -7.41 20.69
N ARG A 119 5.71 -7.79 21.96
CA ARG A 119 6.78 -8.71 22.37
C ARG A 119 6.59 -10.11 21.78
N PHE A 120 5.35 -10.63 21.79
CA PHE A 120 5.01 -11.90 21.17
C PHE A 120 5.36 -11.89 19.68
N LYS A 121 4.95 -10.84 18.96
CA LYS A 121 5.26 -10.63 17.55
C LYS A 121 6.77 -10.55 17.30
N ASP A 122 7.53 -9.84 18.14
CA ASP A 122 8.96 -9.62 17.91
C ASP A 122 9.84 -10.85 18.24
N ASP A 123 9.28 -11.85 18.92
CA ASP A 123 9.96 -13.12 19.22
C ASP A 123 9.97 -14.03 17.99
N SER A 124 11.17 -14.36 17.51
CA SER A 124 11.36 -15.21 16.33
C SER A 124 10.88 -16.63 16.52
N GLN A 125 10.72 -17.12 17.76
CA GLN A 125 10.14 -18.43 18.03
C GLN A 125 8.61 -18.43 17.92
N ASN A 126 7.99 -17.26 17.91
CA ASN A 126 6.54 -17.12 17.87
C ASN A 126 6.06 -16.70 16.48
N VAL A 127 6.69 -15.70 15.86
CA VAL A 127 6.26 -15.17 14.56
C VAL A 127 7.44 -15.08 13.59
N TYR A 128 7.27 -15.66 12.40
CA TYR A 128 8.28 -15.60 11.35
C TYR A 128 8.52 -14.14 10.94
N GLN A 129 9.77 -13.68 11.00
CA GLN A 129 10.14 -12.30 10.66
C GLN A 129 9.26 -11.22 11.34
N GLY A 130 8.74 -11.50 12.54
CA GLY A 130 7.70 -10.67 13.16
C GLY A 130 8.11 -9.22 13.44
N LYS A 131 9.42 -8.95 13.59
CA LYS A 131 9.98 -7.59 13.67
C LYS A 131 9.73 -6.73 12.43
N ASN A 132 9.49 -7.36 11.28
CA ASN A 132 9.17 -6.69 10.02
C ASN A 132 7.69 -6.31 9.93
N TYR A 133 6.91 -6.42 11.01
CA TYR A 133 5.50 -6.03 11.03
C TYR A 133 5.27 -4.82 11.93
N THR A 134 4.51 -3.86 11.42
CA THR A 134 4.14 -2.61 12.11
C THR A 134 2.66 -2.65 12.48
N TYR A 135 2.35 -2.27 13.72
CA TYR A 135 0.97 -2.27 14.23
C TYR A 135 0.09 -1.30 13.45
N LEU A 136 -1.11 -1.76 13.08
CA LEU A 136 -2.10 -1.00 12.35
C LEU A 136 -3.33 -0.81 13.24
N SER A 137 -3.33 0.27 14.01
CA SER A 137 -4.39 0.59 14.96
C SER A 137 -5.77 0.76 14.30
N GLU A 138 -5.80 1.19 13.05
CA GLU A 138 -7.00 1.54 12.30
C GLU A 138 -7.83 0.31 11.88
N LEU A 139 -7.19 -0.87 11.81
CA LEU A 139 -7.86 -2.15 11.55
C LEU A 139 -7.86 -3.08 12.77
N SER A 140 -7.30 -2.64 13.90
CA SER A 140 -7.24 -3.43 15.12
C SER A 140 -8.38 -3.04 16.05
N GLU A 141 -9.28 -3.96 16.34
CA GLU A 141 -10.43 -3.74 17.22
C GLU A 141 -10.68 -4.94 18.11
N GLY A 142 -11.11 -4.68 19.35
CA GLY A 142 -11.48 -5.73 20.30
C GLY A 142 -10.34 -6.71 20.56
N ASP A 143 -10.54 -7.92 20.03
CA ASP A 143 -9.70 -9.10 20.20
C ASP A 143 -8.73 -9.32 19.01
N ASP A 144 -8.77 -8.44 18.02
CA ASP A 144 -8.02 -8.55 16.77
C ASP A 144 -6.89 -7.51 16.71
N TYR A 145 -5.65 -7.99 16.61
CA TYR A 145 -4.46 -7.15 16.46
C TYR A 145 -3.87 -7.33 15.06
N ILE A 146 -4.00 -6.29 14.24
CA ILE A 146 -3.56 -6.29 12.83
C ILE A 146 -2.22 -5.58 12.69
N PHE A 147 -1.35 -6.18 11.90
CA PHE A 147 -0.05 -5.62 11.55
C PHE A 147 0.21 -5.75 10.06
N ASN A 148 0.90 -4.75 9.51
CA ASN A 148 1.34 -4.73 8.13
C ASN A 148 2.84 -4.95 8.04
N GLN A 149 3.28 -5.71 7.05
CA GLN A 149 4.70 -5.87 6.76
C GLN A 149 5.32 -4.53 6.36
N LYS A 150 6.49 -4.25 6.90
CA LYS A 150 7.35 -3.14 6.58
C LYS A 150 8.65 -3.69 6.01
N THR A 151 9.02 -3.14 4.85
CA THR A 151 10.24 -3.52 4.14
C THR A 151 11.18 -2.32 4.05
N LYS A 152 12.36 -2.52 3.47
CA LYS A 152 13.27 -1.41 3.12
C LYS A 152 12.66 -0.41 2.13
N TYR A 153 11.62 -0.79 1.39
CA TYR A 153 10.94 0.09 0.43
C TYR A 153 9.80 0.89 1.06
N GLY A 154 9.26 0.43 2.19
CA GLY A 154 8.12 1.06 2.85
C GLY A 154 7.19 0.04 3.51
N GLU A 155 6.12 0.56 4.13
CA GLU A 155 5.03 -0.24 4.68
C GLU A 155 4.11 -0.73 3.56
N PHE A 156 3.67 -1.98 3.65
CA PHE A 156 2.70 -2.58 2.74
C PHE A 156 1.29 -2.42 3.31
N PHE A 157 0.31 -2.18 2.46
CA PHE A 157 -1.10 -2.26 2.78
C PHE A 157 -1.76 -3.25 1.82
N ALA A 158 -1.61 -4.54 2.13
CA ALA A 158 -2.12 -5.65 1.34
C ALA A 158 -2.35 -6.87 2.24
N ALA A 159 -3.39 -7.66 1.94
CA ALA A 159 -3.66 -8.93 2.65
C ALA A 159 -2.48 -9.91 2.54
N THR A 160 -1.74 -9.88 1.43
CA THR A 160 -0.54 -10.68 1.18
C THR A 160 0.67 -10.33 2.07
N ALA A 161 0.56 -9.30 2.89
CA ALA A 161 1.64 -8.75 3.70
C ALA A 161 1.17 -8.46 5.14
N ARG A 162 0.28 -9.30 5.69
CA ARG A 162 -0.44 -9.06 6.94
C ARG A 162 -0.12 -10.11 7.99
N LEU A 163 -0.06 -9.67 9.25
CA LEU A 163 -0.11 -10.51 10.43
C LEU A 163 -1.34 -10.13 11.23
N HIS A 164 -2.14 -11.13 11.60
CA HIS A 164 -3.34 -10.95 12.40
C HIS A 164 -3.26 -11.86 13.61
N ILE A 165 -3.09 -11.24 14.79
CA ILE A 165 -3.03 -11.95 16.07
C ILE A 165 -4.41 -11.90 16.70
N ILE A 166 -4.94 -13.06 17.08
CA ILE A 166 -6.26 -13.23 17.67
C ILE A 166 -6.09 -13.49 19.17
N VAL A 167 -6.75 -12.64 19.95
CA VAL A 167 -6.84 -12.73 21.40
C VAL A 167 -8.21 -13.26 21.79
N LYS A 168 -8.31 -14.14 22.78
CA LYS A 168 -9.59 -14.54 23.40
C LYS A 168 -9.39 -14.64 24.90
N ASP A 169 -10.33 -14.12 25.67
CA ASP A 169 -10.28 -14.14 27.15
C ASP A 169 -8.95 -13.60 27.71
N ASN A 170 -8.45 -12.50 27.13
CA ASN A 170 -7.13 -11.93 27.44
C ASN A 170 -5.95 -12.89 27.18
N GLN A 171 -6.06 -13.84 26.26
CA GLN A 171 -4.95 -14.73 25.87
C GLN A 171 -4.73 -14.70 24.37
N ILE A 172 -3.48 -14.64 23.93
CA ILE A 172 -3.14 -14.92 22.53
C ILE A 172 -3.38 -16.41 22.29
N VAL A 173 -4.29 -16.74 21.38
CA VAL A 173 -4.69 -18.13 21.09
C VAL A 173 -4.21 -18.59 19.73
N SER A 174 -4.18 -17.69 18.75
CA SER A 174 -3.76 -18.01 17.39
C SER A 174 -3.35 -16.75 16.64
N TYR A 175 -2.71 -16.94 15.49
CA TYR A 175 -2.50 -15.87 14.53
C TYR A 175 -2.51 -16.42 13.11
N SER A 176 -2.83 -15.56 12.14
CA SER A 176 -2.61 -15.81 10.73
C SER A 176 -1.53 -14.87 10.19
N GLN A 177 -0.74 -15.36 9.24
CA GLN A 177 0.40 -14.64 8.70
C GLN A 177 0.57 -14.87 7.20
N SER A 178 0.70 -13.76 6.46
CA SER A 178 1.11 -13.71 5.06
C SER A 178 2.36 -12.84 4.94
N TYR A 179 3.38 -13.34 4.24
CA TYR A 179 4.67 -12.65 4.13
C TYR A 179 5.09 -12.49 2.67
N VAL A 180 5.49 -11.27 2.30
CA VAL A 180 6.10 -10.96 1.02
C VAL A 180 7.61 -11.20 1.13
N ASP A 181 8.06 -12.32 0.56
CA ASP A 181 9.49 -12.65 0.40
C ASP A 181 10.00 -12.22 -0.99
N ASP A 182 11.32 -12.21 -1.19
CA ASP A 182 11.97 -11.98 -2.50
C ASP A 182 11.48 -10.74 -3.27
N LEU A 183 11.31 -9.63 -2.56
CA LEU A 183 10.82 -8.36 -3.09
C LEU A 183 11.92 -7.59 -3.86
N ASN A 184 11.73 -7.44 -5.17
CA ASN A 184 12.72 -6.84 -6.07
C ASN A 184 12.14 -5.71 -6.93
N PRO A 185 12.89 -4.62 -7.18
CA PRO A 185 12.50 -3.61 -8.16
C PRO A 185 12.52 -4.19 -9.57
N VAL A 186 11.45 -3.94 -10.33
CA VAL A 186 11.33 -4.39 -11.74
C VAL A 186 11.38 -3.23 -12.74
N ARG A 187 11.47 -2.00 -12.22
CA ARG A 187 11.69 -0.78 -12.99
C ARG A 187 12.63 0.14 -12.24
N GLU A 188 13.16 1.13 -12.94
CA GLU A 188 13.92 2.22 -12.33
C GLU A 188 13.06 2.98 -11.33
N ARG A 189 13.75 3.66 -10.39
CA ARG A 189 13.12 4.52 -9.41
C ARG A 189 12.42 5.68 -10.10
N GLN A 190 11.19 5.96 -9.70
CA GLN A 190 10.38 7.05 -10.28
C GLN A 190 9.88 7.98 -9.19
N ASN A 191 9.73 9.26 -9.53
CA ASN A 191 9.12 10.24 -8.62
C ASN A 191 7.65 9.90 -8.39
N THR A 192 7.19 10.14 -7.17
CA THR A 192 5.77 10.05 -6.81
C THR A 192 5.15 11.44 -6.69
N ILE A 193 3.84 11.50 -6.84
CA ILE A 193 3.07 12.71 -6.58
C ILE A 193 3.18 13.08 -5.10
N SER A 194 3.05 14.37 -4.83
CA SER A 194 3.06 14.88 -3.46
C SER A 194 1.79 14.51 -2.70
N SER A 195 1.85 14.60 -1.36
CA SER A 195 0.67 14.45 -0.50
C SER A 195 -0.46 15.42 -0.87
N LYS A 196 -0.11 16.63 -1.33
CA LYS A 196 -1.08 17.61 -1.81
C LYS A 196 -1.75 17.15 -3.10
N ALA A 197 -0.98 16.73 -4.10
CA ALA A 197 -1.52 16.23 -5.36
C ALA A 197 -2.43 15.01 -5.17
N ALA A 198 -2.14 14.16 -4.18
CA ALA A 198 -2.98 13.02 -3.84
C ALA A 198 -4.36 13.44 -3.31
N VAL A 199 -4.41 14.45 -2.43
CA VAL A 199 -5.68 15.01 -1.95
C VAL A 199 -6.44 15.72 -3.08
N ASP A 200 -5.74 16.51 -3.89
CA ASP A 200 -6.33 17.19 -5.04
C ASP A 200 -6.96 16.17 -6.00
N SER A 201 -6.31 15.02 -6.20
CA SER A 201 -6.86 13.89 -6.97
C SER A 201 -8.12 13.32 -6.32
N LEU A 202 -8.08 12.98 -5.03
CA LEU A 202 -9.26 12.46 -4.31
C LEU A 202 -10.46 13.42 -4.41
N TYR A 203 -10.22 14.73 -4.31
CA TYR A 203 -11.30 15.72 -4.46
C TYR A 203 -11.82 15.78 -5.90
N THR A 204 -10.92 15.90 -6.88
CA THR A 204 -11.26 16.01 -8.31
C THR A 204 -12.08 14.81 -8.81
N TYR A 205 -11.77 13.62 -8.30
CA TYR A 205 -12.49 12.39 -8.64
C TYR A 205 -13.69 12.11 -7.73
N SER A 206 -14.13 13.10 -6.91
CA SER A 206 -15.27 12.99 -5.99
C SER A 206 -15.16 11.83 -4.98
N GLU A 207 -13.93 11.47 -4.60
CA GLU A 207 -13.63 10.43 -3.60
C GLU A 207 -13.58 10.98 -2.18
N LEU A 208 -13.68 12.30 -2.00
CA LEU A 208 -13.89 12.97 -0.72
C LEU A 208 -15.36 13.40 -0.60
N PRO A 209 -16.20 12.66 0.14
CA PRO A 209 -17.59 13.04 0.33
C PRO A 209 -17.71 14.33 1.13
N ASN A 210 -18.78 15.10 0.90
CA ASN A 210 -19.10 16.27 1.72
C ASN A 210 -19.26 15.87 3.20
N ASN A 211 -19.00 16.83 4.10
CA ASN A 211 -19.08 16.62 5.54
C ASN A 211 -18.23 15.42 6.01
N SER A 212 -16.97 15.39 5.57
CA SER A 212 -16.01 14.34 5.91
C SER A 212 -14.68 14.92 6.39
N LYS A 213 -13.84 14.05 6.91
CA LYS A 213 -12.48 14.37 7.34
C LYS A 213 -11.52 13.28 6.90
N VAL A 214 -10.44 13.69 6.24
CA VAL A 214 -9.31 12.80 5.98
C VAL A 214 -8.51 12.67 7.29
N ILE A 215 -8.63 11.53 7.96
CA ILE A 215 -8.02 11.26 9.27
C ILE A 215 -6.63 10.62 9.16
N LEU A 216 -6.34 10.00 8.01
CA LEU A 216 -5.04 9.43 7.68
C LEU A 216 -4.72 9.74 6.23
N LEU A 217 -3.48 10.13 5.95
CA LEU A 217 -2.91 10.21 4.62
C LEU A 217 -1.46 9.75 4.69
N LYS A 218 -1.15 8.58 4.13
CA LYS A 218 0.21 8.01 4.13
C LYS A 218 0.54 7.29 2.83
N GLN A 219 1.82 7.32 2.47
CA GLN A 219 2.32 6.54 1.33
C GLN A 219 2.66 5.11 1.80
N VAL A 220 2.12 4.12 1.10
CA VAL A 220 2.30 2.67 1.35
C VAL A 220 2.44 1.93 0.03
N TYR A 221 2.91 0.69 0.05
CA TYR A 221 2.85 -0.20 -1.11
C TYR A 221 1.55 -0.99 -1.12
N THR A 222 0.82 -0.98 -2.23
CA THR A 222 -0.36 -1.82 -2.41
C THR A 222 -0.21 -2.73 -3.62
N LYS A 223 -0.94 -3.85 -3.62
CA LYS A 223 -0.99 -4.78 -4.75
C LYS A 223 -1.62 -4.07 -5.95
N LEU A 224 -0.89 -4.03 -7.06
CA LEU A 224 -1.41 -3.57 -8.34
C LEU A 224 -2.06 -4.73 -9.10
N LEU A 225 -1.33 -5.83 -9.28
CA LEU A 225 -1.78 -7.00 -10.04
C LEU A 225 -0.94 -8.23 -9.73
N THR A 226 -1.41 -9.38 -10.18
CA THR A 226 -0.64 -10.63 -10.21
C THR A 226 -0.49 -11.08 -11.66
N VAL A 227 0.74 -11.39 -12.09
CA VAL A 227 1.05 -11.83 -13.45
C VAL A 227 2.15 -12.88 -13.43
N LYS A 228 1.94 -14.00 -14.14
CA LYS A 228 2.94 -15.08 -14.31
C LYS A 228 3.61 -15.50 -12.99
N GLY A 229 2.82 -15.73 -11.94
CA GLY A 229 3.33 -16.15 -10.62
C GLY A 229 4.09 -15.08 -9.83
N ASN A 230 3.96 -13.80 -10.20
CA ASN A 230 4.51 -12.67 -9.45
C ASN A 230 3.40 -11.70 -9.07
N THR A 231 3.46 -11.14 -7.87
CA THR A 231 2.62 -10.02 -7.47
C THR A 231 3.40 -8.73 -7.59
N ILE A 232 2.81 -7.77 -8.30
CA ILE A 232 3.37 -6.43 -8.52
C ILE A 232 2.76 -5.47 -7.50
N TYR A 233 3.62 -4.71 -6.85
CA TYR A 233 3.26 -3.68 -5.88
C TYR A 233 3.71 -2.32 -6.37
N ILE A 234 2.92 -1.30 -6.05
CA ILE A 234 3.22 0.10 -6.39
C ILE A 234 3.06 1.00 -5.16
N PRO A 235 3.84 2.09 -5.07
CA PRO A 235 3.59 3.14 -4.10
C PRO A 235 2.20 3.74 -4.33
N THR A 236 1.48 3.95 -3.23
CA THR A 236 0.08 4.34 -3.20
C THR A 236 -0.12 5.31 -2.04
N TRP A 237 -0.81 6.42 -2.29
CA TRP A 237 -1.34 7.24 -1.21
C TRP A 237 -2.62 6.60 -0.68
N LEU A 238 -2.56 6.13 0.56
CA LEU A 238 -3.70 5.61 1.30
C LEU A 238 -4.32 6.74 2.11
N ALA A 239 -5.61 6.99 1.90
CA ALA A 239 -6.40 7.94 2.66
C ALA A 239 -7.51 7.20 3.43
N ALA A 240 -7.61 7.48 4.74
CA ALA A 240 -8.77 7.08 5.53
C ALA A 240 -9.66 8.29 5.75
N ILE A 241 -10.93 8.16 5.38
CA ILE A 241 -11.91 9.24 5.35
C ILE A 241 -13.04 8.91 6.31
N GLU A 242 -13.18 9.70 7.37
CA GLU A 242 -14.28 9.61 8.32
C GLU A 242 -15.43 10.50 7.87
N ASN A 243 -16.66 9.97 7.84
CA ASN A 243 -17.84 10.80 7.73
C ASN A 243 -18.16 11.45 9.09
N ASN A 244 -18.31 12.77 9.13
CA ASN A 244 -18.42 13.50 10.40
C ASN A 244 -19.68 13.13 11.21
N THR A 245 -20.77 12.71 10.54
CA THR A 245 -22.04 12.36 11.16
C THR A 245 -22.09 10.90 11.60
N SER A 246 -21.89 9.97 10.68
CA SER A 246 -22.01 8.52 10.93
C SER A 246 -20.79 7.92 11.62
N LYS A 247 -19.64 8.60 11.58
CA LYS A 247 -18.34 8.11 12.06
C LYS A 247 -17.82 6.89 11.31
N THR A 248 -18.45 6.51 10.20
CA THR A 248 -17.94 5.47 9.31
C THR A 248 -16.65 5.93 8.64
N VAL A 249 -15.65 5.06 8.62
CA VAL A 249 -14.36 5.28 7.95
C VAL A 249 -14.31 4.50 6.65
N THR A 250 -13.95 5.17 5.55
CA THR A 250 -13.73 4.55 4.24
C THR A 250 -12.28 4.73 3.81
N LEU A 251 -11.68 3.69 3.23
CA LEU A 251 -10.34 3.74 2.67
C LEU A 251 -10.38 4.06 1.18
N LYS A 252 -9.56 5.00 0.75
CA LYS A 252 -9.34 5.36 -0.65
C LYS A 252 -7.85 5.27 -0.98
N ARG A 253 -7.57 4.94 -2.24
CA ARG A 253 -6.22 4.68 -2.74
C ARG A 253 -5.97 5.50 -3.99
N VAL A 254 -4.84 6.19 -4.03
CA VAL A 254 -4.37 6.93 -5.21
C VAL A 254 -3.02 6.37 -5.62
N ASN A 255 -2.89 6.01 -6.90
CA ASN A 255 -1.61 5.57 -7.46
C ASN A 255 -0.60 6.70 -7.32
N ALA A 256 0.50 6.45 -6.60
CA ALA A 256 1.46 7.51 -6.29
C ALA A 256 2.29 7.92 -7.51
N PHE A 257 2.34 7.14 -8.58
CA PHE A 257 3.02 7.55 -9.83
C PHE A 257 2.15 8.41 -10.73
N THR A 258 0.83 8.15 -10.78
CA THR A 258 -0.06 8.75 -11.79
C THR A 258 -1.09 9.71 -11.22
N GLY A 259 -1.39 9.67 -9.93
CA GLY A 259 -2.50 10.41 -9.32
C GLY A 259 -3.88 9.85 -9.65
N THR A 260 -3.96 8.71 -10.32
CA THR A 260 -5.25 8.08 -10.62
C THR A 260 -5.80 7.34 -9.41
N ILE A 261 -7.12 7.37 -9.23
CA ILE A 261 -7.78 6.59 -8.18
C ILE A 261 -7.64 5.10 -8.50
N ILE A 262 -7.19 4.32 -7.52
CA ILE A 262 -7.19 2.87 -7.60
C ILE A 262 -8.55 2.41 -7.05
N GLN A 263 -9.47 2.10 -7.96
CA GLN A 263 -10.73 1.52 -7.58
C GLN A 263 -10.53 0.10 -7.06
N ASN A 264 -11.22 -0.24 -5.98
CA ASN A 264 -11.31 -1.62 -5.54
C ASN A 264 -12.13 -2.37 -6.57
N ASN A 265 -11.49 -3.08 -7.49
CA ASN A 265 -12.13 -4.26 -8.07
C ASN A 265 -12.27 -5.22 -6.90
N VAL A 266 -13.43 -5.21 -6.24
CA VAL A 266 -13.77 -6.14 -5.17
C VAL A 266 -13.87 -7.53 -5.82
N THR A 267 -12.74 -8.21 -5.98
CA THR A 267 -12.70 -9.64 -5.73
C THR A 267 -12.73 -9.80 -4.22
N THR A 268 -13.72 -10.57 -3.76
CA THR A 268 -14.18 -10.83 -2.39
C THR A 268 -13.14 -11.21 -1.33
N ASP A 269 -11.84 -11.17 -1.64
CA ASP A 269 -10.75 -11.64 -0.77
C ASP A 269 -10.17 -10.55 0.15
N ASP A 270 -10.41 -9.26 -0.10
CA ASP A 270 -9.74 -8.18 0.67
C ASP A 270 -10.44 -7.79 1.99
N PHE A 271 -11.66 -8.30 2.25
CA PHE A 271 -12.48 -7.89 3.40
C PHE A 271 -13.13 -9.03 4.18
N LYS A 272 -12.94 -10.29 3.77
CA LYS A 272 -13.41 -11.45 4.52
C LYS A 272 -12.23 -12.34 4.83
N GLU A 273 -11.65 -12.09 5.98
CA GLU A 273 -11.18 -13.09 6.94
C GLU A 273 -10.92 -12.40 8.28
#